data_AF-A0A6N8V9E6-F1
#
_entry.id   AF-A0A6N8V9E6-F1
#
_cell.length_a   1.000
_cell.length_b   1.000
_cell.length_c   1.000
_cell.angle_alpha   90.00
_cell.angle_beta   90.00
_cell.angle_gamma   90.00
#
_symmetry.space_group_name_H-M   'P 1'
#
loop_
_entity.id
_entity.type
_entity.pdbx_description
1 polymer ?
#
loop_
_entity_poly.entity_id
_entity_poly.type
_entity_poly.pdbx_seq_one_letter_code
_entity_poly.pdbx_strand_id
1 'polypeptide(L)'
;MWTVIGARARAADPQSSYTARLLAGGVERVAQKVGEEATETVIAGVRRDPNALVNESADLLYNLLVLWQAAGVEPDAVAAELAKRAQGSTHGRTGRHGQGDRSTSGGKD
;
A
#
# COMPACT_ATOMS: atom_id res chain seq x y z
N MET A 1 -16.92 0.10 -1.41
CA MET A 1 -16.40 -0.83 -0.39
C MET A 1 -16.31 -0.18 0.99
N TRP A 2 -15.59 0.93 1.17
CA TRP A 2 -15.45 1.65 2.46
C TRP A 2 -16.77 1.85 3.23
N THR A 3 -17.81 2.40 2.60
CA THR A 3 -19.13 2.61 3.21
C THR A 3 -19.75 1.32 3.79
N VAL A 4 -19.55 0.19 3.10
CA VAL A 4 -20.06 -1.13 3.55
C VAL A 4 -19.29 -1.60 4.78
N ILE A 5 -17.97 -1.41 4.80
CA ILE A 5 -17.12 -1.74 5.95
C ILE A 5 -17.56 -0.90 7.17
N GLY A 6 -17.73 0.41 7.00
CA GLY A 6 -18.23 1.28 8.06
C GLY A 6 -19.64 0.90 8.56
N ALA A 7 -20.52 0.47 7.67
CA ALA A 7 -21.84 -0.04 8.06
C ALA A 7 -21.74 -1.32 8.93
N ARG A 8 -20.84 -2.24 8.56
CA ARG A 8 -20.58 -3.46 9.34
C ARG A 8 -19.86 -3.18 10.66
N ALA A 9 -19.02 -2.15 10.73
CA ALA A 9 -18.38 -1.71 11.96
C ALA A 9 -19.37 -1.21 13.02
N ARG A 10 -20.50 -0.64 12.57
CA ARG A 10 -21.59 -0.18 13.45
C ARG A 10 -22.57 -1.29 13.84
N ALA A 11 -22.46 -2.48 13.24
CA ALA A 11 -23.32 -3.60 13.60
C ALA A 11 -22.92 -4.12 14.99
N ALA A 12 -23.90 -4.26 15.89
CA ALA A 12 -23.66 -4.65 17.27
C ALA A 12 -23.29 -6.13 17.45
N ASP A 13 -23.60 -6.98 16.47
CA ASP A 13 -23.33 -8.42 16.51
C ASP A 13 -22.07 -8.77 15.70
N PRO A 14 -20.98 -9.20 16.37
CA PRO A 14 -19.78 -9.69 15.69
C PRO A 14 -20.05 -10.86 14.74
N GLN A 15 -21.07 -11.69 14.97
CA GLN A 15 -21.34 -12.86 14.13
C GLN A 15 -22.08 -12.52 12.83
N SER A 16 -22.67 -11.33 12.74
CA SER A 16 -23.45 -10.86 11.58
C SER A 16 -22.68 -10.84 10.26
N SER A 17 -21.35 -10.69 10.30
CA SER A 17 -20.51 -10.70 9.09
C SER A 17 -19.06 -11.01 9.41
N TYR A 18 -18.31 -11.41 8.38
CA TYR A 18 -16.86 -11.58 8.48
C TYR A 18 -16.15 -10.30 8.95
N THR A 19 -16.55 -9.14 8.42
CA THR A 19 -16.01 -7.83 8.83
C THR A 19 -16.26 -7.55 10.31
N ALA A 20 -17.48 -7.83 10.80
CA ALA A 20 -17.83 -7.61 12.19
C ALA A 20 -17.00 -8.50 13.13
N ARG A 21 -16.75 -9.76 12.75
CA ARG A 21 -15.83 -10.65 13.50
C ARG A 21 -14.40 -10.13 13.54
N LEU A 22 -13.89 -9.65 12.40
CA LEU A 22 -12.54 -9.07 12.33
C LEU A 22 -12.40 -7.85 13.23
N LEU A 23 -13.36 -6.92 13.14
CA LEU A 23 -13.36 -5.69 13.93
C LEU A 23 -13.54 -5.95 15.43
N ALA A 24 -14.35 -6.94 15.80
CA ALA A 24 -14.46 -7.38 17.20
C ALA A 24 -13.15 -7.96 17.76
N GLY A 25 -12.25 -8.44 16.89
CA GLY A 25 -10.92 -8.89 17.27
C GLY A 25 -9.90 -7.76 17.47
N GLY A 26 -10.28 -6.49 17.25
CA GLY A 26 -9.40 -5.34 17.43
C GLY A 26 -8.36 -5.17 16.32
N VAL A 27 -7.53 -4.13 16.47
CA VAL A 27 -6.54 -3.72 15.46
C VAL A 27 -5.50 -4.83 15.24
N GLU A 28 -5.09 -5.54 16.29
CA GLU A 28 -4.08 -6.60 16.24
C GLU A 28 -4.52 -7.76 15.36
N ARG A 29 -5.78 -8.21 15.50
CA ARG A 29 -6.33 -9.30 14.71
C ARG A 29 -6.42 -8.92 13.23
N VAL A 30 -6.84 -7.70 12.94
CA VAL A 30 -6.94 -7.20 11.55
C VAL A 30 -5.56 -7.02 10.93
N ALA A 31 -4.59 -6.48 11.69
CA ALA A 31 -3.21 -6.32 11.24
C ALA A 31 -2.55 -7.66 10.91
N GLN A 32 -2.84 -8.72 11.69
CA GLN A 32 -2.38 -10.07 11.38
C GLN A 32 -2.90 -10.54 10.02
N LYS A 33 -4.19 -10.32 9.72
CA LYS A 33 -4.75 -10.65 8.40
C LYS A 33 -4.08 -9.87 7.28
N VAL A 34 -3.84 -8.57 7.46
CA VAL A 34 -3.10 -7.77 6.46
C VAL A 34 -1.71 -8.38 6.18
N GLY A 35 -1.00 -8.85 7.20
CA GLY A 35 0.31 -9.51 7.03
C GLY A 35 0.23 -10.85 6.31
N GLU A 36 -0.80 -11.65 6.58
CA GLU A 36 -1.07 -12.92 5.90
C GLU A 36 -1.33 -12.68 4.40
N GLU A 37 -2.30 -11.83 4.06
CA GLU A 37 -2.66 -11.54 2.66
C GLU A 37 -1.51 -10.90 1.88
N ALA A 38 -0.69 -10.07 2.55
CA ALA A 38 0.50 -9.48 1.93
C ALA A 38 1.53 -10.56 1.55
N THR A 39 1.72 -11.55 2.43
CA THR A 39 2.63 -12.67 2.17
C THR A 39 2.10 -13.53 1.02
N GLU A 40 0.80 -13.82 0.99
CA GLU A 40 0.16 -14.60 -0.08
C GLU A 40 0.22 -13.85 -1.43
N THR A 41 -0.02 -12.53 -1.43
CA THR A 41 0.13 -11.66 -2.61
C THR A 41 1.55 -11.73 -3.18
N VAL A 42 2.57 -11.64 -2.33
CA VAL A 42 3.97 -11.75 -2.75
C VAL A 42 4.26 -13.13 -3.34
N ILE A 43 3.78 -14.21 -2.71
CA ILE A 43 3.93 -15.58 -3.21
C ILE A 43 3.27 -15.74 -4.58
N ALA A 44 2.04 -15.23 -4.77
CA ALA A 44 1.34 -15.26 -6.04
C ALA A 44 2.11 -14.52 -7.14
N GLY A 45 2.67 -13.36 -6.83
CA GLY A 45 3.54 -12.59 -7.72
C GLY A 45 4.80 -13.36 -8.12
N VAL A 46 5.50 -13.99 -7.17
CA VAL A 46 6.70 -14.81 -7.42
C VAL A 46 6.36 -16.01 -8.31
N ARG A 47 5.20 -16.63 -8.09
CA ARG A 47 4.70 -17.77 -8.89
C ARG A 47 4.22 -17.37 -10.29
N ARG A 48 4.10 -16.07 -10.58
CA ARG A 48 3.54 -15.54 -11.83
C ARG A 48 2.13 -16.09 -12.12
N ASP A 49 1.34 -16.27 -11.06
CA ASP A 49 -0.04 -16.71 -11.15
C ASP A 49 -0.96 -15.47 -11.13
N PRO A 50 -1.49 -15.03 -12.29
CA PRO A 50 -2.30 -13.83 -12.36
C PRO A 50 -3.64 -13.97 -11.63
N ASN A 51 -4.21 -15.18 -11.58
CA ASN A 51 -5.50 -15.40 -10.92
C ASN A 51 -5.34 -15.33 -9.41
N ALA A 52 -4.32 -16.02 -8.87
CA ALA A 52 -3.99 -15.90 -7.45
C ALA A 52 -3.63 -14.46 -7.11
N LEU A 53 -2.80 -13.78 -7.93
CA LEU A 53 -2.38 -12.41 -7.65
C LEU A 53 -3.58 -11.45 -7.56
N VAL A 54 -4.58 -11.59 -8.44
CA VAL A 54 -5.81 -10.78 -8.37
C VAL A 54 -6.58 -11.06 -7.07
N ASN A 55 -6.76 -12.33 -6.69
CA ASN A 55 -7.49 -12.70 -5.50
C ASN A 55 -6.80 -12.20 -4.22
N GLU A 56 -5.51 -12.50 -4.04
CA GLU A 56 -4.76 -12.09 -2.85
C GLU A 56 -4.64 -10.56 -2.76
N SER A 57 -4.50 -9.87 -3.90
CA SER A 57 -4.50 -8.40 -3.91
C SER A 57 -5.84 -7.83 -3.46
N ALA A 58 -6.95 -8.46 -3.83
CA ALA A 58 -8.28 -8.04 -3.40
C ALA A 58 -8.46 -8.24 -1.89
N ASP A 59 -8.02 -9.38 -1.35
CA ASP A 59 -8.09 -9.67 0.08
C ASP A 59 -7.14 -8.76 0.90
N LEU A 60 -5.95 -8.48 0.39
CA LEU A 60 -5.02 -7.51 0.97
C LEU A 60 -5.66 -6.11 1.06
N LEU A 61 -6.18 -5.60 -0.06
CA LEU A 61 -6.82 -4.27 -0.10
C LEU A 61 -8.04 -4.20 0.81
N TYR A 62 -8.84 -5.27 0.83
CA TYR A 62 -10.00 -5.35 1.70
C TYR A 62 -9.60 -5.31 3.18
N ASN A 63 -8.65 -6.15 3.61
CA ASN A 63 -8.19 -6.17 5.00
C ASN A 63 -7.49 -4.87 5.39
N LEU A 64 -6.80 -4.20 4.46
CA LEU A 64 -6.21 -2.88 4.68
C LEU A 64 -7.29 -1.81 4.95
N LEU A 65 -8.40 -1.82 4.21
CA LEU A 65 -9.54 -0.95 4.50
C LEU A 65 -10.15 -1.25 5.87
N VAL A 66 -10.30 -2.53 6.24
CA VAL A 66 -10.80 -2.89 7.58
C VAL A 66 -9.84 -2.41 8.68
N LEU A 67 -8.53 -2.48 8.45
CA LEU A 67 -7.52 -1.99 9.39
C LEU A 67 -7.64 -0.48 9.58
N TRP A 68 -7.82 0.27 8.49
CA TRP A 68 -8.03 1.71 8.57
C TRP A 68 -9.28 2.07 9.38
N GLN A 69 -10.39 1.36 9.16
CA GLN A 69 -11.61 1.53 9.96
C GLN A 69 -11.37 1.23 11.45
N ALA A 70 -10.66 0.14 11.76
CA ALA A 70 -10.33 -0.25 13.13
C ALA A 70 -9.42 0.77 13.84
N ALA A 71 -8.50 1.39 13.08
CA ALA A 71 -7.53 2.36 13.56
C ALA A 71 -8.02 3.82 13.51
N GLY A 72 -9.24 4.07 13.02
CA GLY A 72 -9.78 5.43 12.86
C GLY A 72 -9.07 6.26 11.78
N VAL A 73 -8.52 5.61 10.76
CA VAL A 73 -7.87 6.25 9.61
C VAL A 73 -8.86 6.31 8.45
N GLU A 74 -9.08 7.49 7.88
CA GLU A 74 -9.95 7.66 6.71
C GLU A 74 -9.17 7.42 5.40
N PRO A 75 -9.79 6.83 4.36
CA PRO A 75 -9.17 6.62 3.05
C PRO A 75 -8.61 7.91 2.43
N ASP A 76 -9.26 9.05 2.66
CA ASP A 76 -8.82 10.35 2.14
C ASP A 76 -7.45 10.77 2.68
N ALA A 77 -7.13 10.42 3.94
CA ALA A 77 -5.82 10.69 4.52
C ALA A 77 -4.73 9.88 3.79
N VAL A 78 -5.02 8.62 3.46
CA VAL A 78 -4.09 7.76 2.70
C VAL A 78 -3.99 8.21 1.24
N ALA A 79 -5.11 8.60 0.62
CA ALA A 79 -5.14 9.12 -0.75
C ALA A 79 -4.31 10.42 -0.88
N ALA A 80 -4.42 11.32 0.10
CA ALA A 80 -3.61 12.54 0.16
C ALA A 80 -2.11 12.22 0.26
N GLU A 81 -1.74 11.22 1.04
CA GLU A 81 -0.35 10.75 1.15
C GLU A 81 0.15 10.14 -0.17
N LEU A 82 -0.67 9.32 -0.84
CA LEU A 82 -0.33 8.79 -2.17
C LEU A 82 -0.16 9.90 -3.22
N ALA A 83 -0.99 10.94 -3.18
CA ALA A 83 -0.87 12.09 -4.07
C ALA A 83 0.45 12.85 -3.88
N LYS A 84 0.90 13.03 -2.62
CA LYS A 84 2.20 13.63 -2.32
C LYS A 84 3.35 12.81 -2.92
N ARG A 85 3.29 11.47 -2.85
CA ARG A 85 4.32 10.57 -3.43
C ARG A 85 4.38 10.64 -4.95
N ALA A 86 3.22 10.76 -5.59
CA ALA A 86 3.14 10.94 -7.04
C ALA A 86 3.81 12.26 -7.48
N GLN A 87 3.64 13.33 -6.70
CA GLN A 87 4.25 14.64 -6.98
C GLN A 87 5.75 14.64 -6.67
N GLY A 88 6.18 14.06 -5.54
CA GLY A 88 7.58 13.99 -5.10
C GLY A 88 8.49 13.13 -6.01
N SER A 89 7.92 12.23 -6.80
CA SER A 89 8.68 11.43 -7.78
C SER A 89 9.17 12.23 -9.01
N THR A 90 8.77 13.49 -9.17
CA THR A 90 9.15 14.32 -10.35
C THR A 90 10.36 15.23 -10.13
N HIS A 91 10.88 15.40 -8.91
CA HIS A 91 11.93 16.39 -8.60
C HIS A 91 13.36 15.83 -8.47
N GLY A 92 13.63 14.60 -8.92
CA GLY A 92 14.93 13.94 -8.76
C GLY A 92 15.78 13.75 -10.03
N ARG A 93 15.36 14.24 -11.21
CA ARG A 93 16.04 13.93 -12.49
C ARG A 93 16.34 15.10 -13.42
N THR A 94 16.34 16.33 -12.93
CA THR A 94 16.86 17.48 -13.68
C THR A 94 18.34 17.69 -13.39
N GLY A 95 19.17 17.11 -14.27
CA GLY A 95 20.39 17.73 -14.80
C GLY A 95 21.55 18.02 -13.85
N ARG A 96 22.47 17.05 -13.72
CA ARG A 96 23.90 17.38 -13.61
C ARG A 96 24.67 16.78 -14.79
N HIS A 97 24.46 17.35 -15.98
CA HIS A 97 25.37 17.21 -17.10
C HIS A 97 25.65 18.61 -17.70
N GLY A 98 26.83 19.12 -17.38
CA GLY A 98 27.55 20.23 -18.00
C GLY A 98 28.94 20.20 -17.35
N GLN A 99 29.93 19.50 -17.93
CA GLN A 99 30.76 19.82 -19.09
C GLN A 99 31.76 20.97 -18.84
N GLY A 100 33.05 20.64 -18.99
CA GLY A 100 34.23 21.50 -18.84
C GLY A 100 35.05 21.05 -17.62
N ASP A 101 36.21 20.40 -17.74
CA ASP A 101 37.36 20.96 -18.45
C ASP A 101 38.28 19.86 -19.00
N ARG A 102 38.74 20.07 -20.24
CA ARG A 102 39.71 19.26 -20.96
C ARG A 102 41.02 20.04 -20.89
N SER A 103 41.96 19.60 -20.08
CA SER A 103 43.32 20.13 -20.08
C SER A 103 44.33 18.99 -19.98
N THR A 104 44.67 18.40 -21.14
CA THR A 104 45.87 17.59 -21.31
C THR A 104 46.54 17.95 -22.64
N SER A 105 47.63 18.69 -22.55
CA SER A 105 48.77 18.71 -23.49
C SER A 105 49.94 19.24 -22.67
N GLY A 106 51.01 18.50 -22.35
CA GLY A 106 51.87 17.77 -23.29
C GLY A 106 52.52 18.82 -24.19
N GLY A 107 53.66 19.41 -23.83
CA GLY A 107 54.96 18.73 -23.73
C GLY A 107 55.71 18.93 -25.05
N LYS A 108 56.48 20.02 -25.13
CA LYS A 108 57.59 20.27 -26.05
C LYS A 108 58.36 21.48 -25.52
N ASP A 109 59.50 21.22 -24.90
CA ASP A 109 60.83 21.69 -25.30
C ASP A 109 61.88 21.13 -24.33
#